data_AF-A0A349LMC5-F1
#
_entry.id   AF-A0A349LMC5-F1
#
_cell.length_a   1.000
_cell.length_b   1.000
_cell.length_c   1.000
_cell.angle_alpha   90.00
_cell.angle_beta   90.00
_cell.angle_gamma   90.00
#
_symmetry.space_group_name_H-M   'P 1'
#
loop_
_entity.id
_entity.type
_entity.pdbx_description
1 polymer ?
#
loop_
_entity_poly.entity_id
_entity_poly.type
_entity_poly.pdbx_seq_one_letter_code
_entity_poly.pdbx_strand_id
1 'polypeptide(L)'
;MRDASKFGDSCPQMYVKNLSTGLGLPGNEDCLNLNVFTPQKPGKDLPVMVWIHGGALQTDSAKDPLYVPINLVKNGVIVVTLDYRLGSLGFLLARN
;
A
#
# COMPACT_ATOMS: atom_id res chain seq x y z
N MET A 1 16.10 15.36 -5.63
CA MET A 1 15.36 14.68 -4.54
C MET A 1 13.89 14.61 -4.96
N ARG A 2 13.20 13.50 -4.69
CA ARG A 2 11.74 13.34 -4.96
C ARG A 2 11.00 13.52 -3.64
N ASP A 3 9.90 14.27 -3.63
CA ASP A 3 9.03 14.40 -2.47
C ASP A 3 8.30 13.07 -2.20
N ALA A 4 8.34 12.61 -0.95
CA ALA A 4 7.76 11.36 -0.48
C ALA A 4 6.89 11.56 0.79
N SER A 5 6.39 12.79 0.99
CA SER A 5 5.58 13.16 2.16
C SER A 5 4.09 12.79 2.03
N LYS A 6 3.66 12.25 0.88
CA LYS A 6 2.27 11.90 0.57
C LYS A 6 2.19 10.49 0.03
N PHE A 7 1.08 9.82 0.31
CA PHE A 7 0.75 8.54 -0.32
C PHE A 7 0.63 8.68 -1.84
N GLY A 8 1.06 7.64 -2.55
CA GLY A 8 0.78 7.49 -3.98
C GLY A 8 -0.69 7.21 -4.29
N ASP A 9 -0.99 7.03 -5.57
CA ASP A 9 -2.32 6.62 -6.04
C ASP A 9 -2.51 5.10 -5.86
N SER A 10 -3.75 4.69 -5.52
CA SER A 10 -4.13 3.27 -5.56
C SER A 10 -4.07 2.75 -7.00
N CYS A 11 -3.80 1.45 -7.18
CA CYS A 11 -3.91 0.83 -8.50
C CYS A 11 -5.36 0.81 -9.01
N PRO A 12 -5.57 0.76 -10.34
CA PRO A 12 -6.91 0.83 -10.92
C PRO A 12 -7.78 -0.34 -10.46
N GLN A 13 -8.97 -0.02 -9.94
CA GLN A 13 -9.88 -1.00 -9.36
C GLN A 13 -11.31 -0.45 -9.28
N MET A 14 -12.29 -1.35 -9.13
CA MET A 14 -13.70 -0.96 -8.97
C MET A 14 -13.97 -0.36 -7.59
N TYR A 15 -14.96 0.53 -7.52
CA TYR A 15 -15.50 0.99 -6.25
C TYR A 15 -16.33 -0.09 -5.57
N VAL A 16 -15.95 -0.43 -4.34
CA VAL A 16 -16.69 -1.34 -3.46
C VAL A 16 -17.18 -0.55 -2.25
N LYS A 17 -18.51 -0.52 -2.08
CA LYS A 17 -19.15 0.18 -0.97
C LYS A 17 -18.57 -0.29 0.37
N ASN A 18 -18.25 0.66 1.23
CA ASN A 18 -17.62 0.48 2.55
C ASN A 18 -16.15 -0.01 2.57
N LEU A 19 -15.60 -0.47 1.44
CA LEU A 19 -14.20 -0.92 1.36
C LEU A 19 -13.30 0.04 0.59
N SER A 20 -13.86 0.95 -0.21
CA SER A 20 -13.08 1.88 -1.05
C SER A 20 -12.98 3.31 -0.48
N THR A 21 -13.47 3.54 0.74
CA THR A 21 -13.47 4.87 1.35
C THR A 21 -12.04 5.35 1.57
N GLY A 22 -11.66 6.47 0.94
CA GLY A 22 -10.31 7.05 1.08
C GLY A 22 -9.26 6.51 0.10
N LEU A 23 -9.60 5.51 -0.73
CA LEU A 23 -8.64 4.95 -1.71
C LEU A 23 -8.42 5.84 -2.94
N GLY A 24 -9.21 6.90 -3.13
CA GLY A 24 -9.04 7.81 -4.29
C GLY A 24 -9.32 7.11 -5.63
N LEU A 25 -10.39 6.31 -5.69
CA LEU A 25 -10.78 5.59 -6.90
C LEU A 25 -11.25 6.55 -8.02
N PRO A 26 -11.06 6.20 -9.32
CA PRO A 26 -10.75 4.86 -9.85
C PRO A 26 -9.28 4.40 -9.78
N GLY A 27 -8.36 5.17 -9.19
CA GLY A 27 -6.93 4.83 -9.12
C GLY A 27 -6.15 5.23 -10.37
N ASN A 28 -4.89 4.81 -10.46
CA ASN A 28 -3.95 5.19 -11.54
C ASN A 28 -3.01 4.01 -11.88
N GLU A 29 -2.61 3.83 -13.15
CA GLU A 29 -1.60 2.81 -13.53
C GLU A 29 -0.20 3.13 -12.98
N ASP A 30 0.11 4.41 -12.71
CA ASP A 30 1.29 4.83 -11.96
C ASP A 30 1.10 4.67 -10.44
N CYS A 31 0.76 3.45 -10.03
CA CYS A 31 0.45 3.10 -8.64
C CYS A 31 1.58 2.36 -7.90
N LEU A 32 2.66 1.95 -8.56
CA LEU A 32 3.72 1.13 -7.96
C LEU A 32 4.60 1.94 -7.01
N ASN A 33 4.05 2.27 -5.84
CA ASN A 33 4.68 3.00 -4.77
C ASN A 33 4.71 2.16 -3.50
N LEU A 34 5.64 2.51 -2.61
CA LEU A 34 5.71 1.96 -1.26
C LEU A 34 5.76 3.10 -0.25
N ASN A 35 5.33 2.82 0.97
CA ASN A 35 5.38 3.73 2.11
C ASN A 35 6.27 3.11 3.18
N VAL A 36 7.20 3.91 3.73
CA VAL A 36 8.10 3.47 4.80
C VAL A 36 7.76 4.23 6.08
N PHE A 37 7.41 3.48 7.12
CA PHE A 37 7.16 4.02 8.45
C PHE A 37 8.25 3.56 9.40
N THR A 38 8.88 4.51 10.10
CA THR A 38 9.98 4.26 11.03
C THR A 38 9.75 4.99 12.36
N PRO A 39 10.23 4.45 13.50
CA PRO A 39 10.19 5.17 14.77
C PRO A 39 10.92 6.53 14.65
N GLN A 40 10.45 7.56 15.36
CA GLN A 40 11.10 8.88 15.37
C GLN A 40 12.54 8.83 15.93
N LYS A 41 12.78 7.90 16.86
CA LYS A 41 14.10 7.64 17.45
C LYS A 41 14.44 6.16 17.19
N PRO A 42 14.90 5.82 15.98
CA PRO A 42 15.19 4.44 15.64
C PRO A 42 16.40 3.92 16.44
N GLY A 43 16.30 2.69 16.93
CA GLY A 43 17.46 1.93 17.42
C GLY A 43 18.34 1.45 16.27
N LYS A 44 19.38 0.68 16.59
CA LYS A 44 20.15 -0.06 15.58
C LYS A 44 19.42 -1.34 15.19
N ASP A 45 19.54 -1.74 13.93
CA ASP A 45 19.11 -3.04 13.41
C ASP A 45 17.64 -3.41 13.73
N LEU A 46 16.71 -2.49 13.44
CA LEU A 46 15.29 -2.71 13.66
C LEU A 46 14.73 -3.78 12.71
N PRO A 47 13.78 -4.63 13.17
CA PRO A 47 13.09 -5.56 12.29
C PRO A 47 12.26 -4.80 11.23
N VAL A 48 12.23 -5.34 10.03
CA VAL A 48 11.44 -4.82 8.91
C VAL A 48 10.26 -5.75 8.65
N MET A 49 9.04 -5.23 8.77
CA MET A 49 7.82 -5.91 8.37
C MET A 49 7.35 -5.34 7.03
N VAL A 50 7.24 -6.20 6.01
CA VAL A 50 6.64 -5.85 4.72
C VAL A 50 5.19 -6.33 4.71
N TRP A 51 4.25 -5.40 4.58
CA TRP A 51 2.82 -5.66 4.56
C TRP A 51 2.27 -5.55 3.14
N ILE A 52 1.54 -6.58 2.71
CA ILE A 52 0.87 -6.66 1.43
C ILE A 52 -0.63 -6.67 1.70
N HIS A 53 -1.34 -5.68 1.17
CA HIS A 53 -2.78 -5.56 1.39
C HIS A 53 -3.56 -6.70 0.72
N GLY A 54 -4.76 -6.97 1.24
CA GLY A 54 -5.66 -8.00 0.75
C GLY A 54 -6.41 -7.56 -0.52
N GLY A 55 -7.71 -7.90 -0.58
CA GLY A 55 -8.58 -7.52 -1.70
C GLY A 55 -8.59 -8.49 -2.88
N ALA A 56 -8.21 -9.75 -2.64
CA ALA A 56 -8.33 -10.86 -3.60
C ALA A 56 -7.70 -10.59 -4.98
N LEU A 57 -6.60 -9.82 -5.02
CA LEU A 57 -5.92 -9.38 -6.25
C LEU A 57 -6.75 -8.43 -7.13
N GLN A 58 -7.87 -7.91 -6.63
CA GLN A 58 -8.83 -7.10 -7.39
C GLN A 58 -8.99 -5.68 -6.84
N THR A 59 -8.90 -5.53 -5.52
CA THR A 59 -9.17 -4.26 -4.83
C THR A 59 -8.19 -4.01 -3.69
N ASP A 60 -8.41 -2.91 -2.97
CA ASP A 60 -7.65 -2.42 -1.81
C ASP A 60 -6.36 -1.67 -2.20
N SER A 61 -5.72 -1.01 -1.23
CA SER A 61 -4.47 -0.27 -1.43
C SER A 61 -3.70 -0.08 -0.12
N ALA A 62 -2.37 0.07 -0.24
CA ALA A 62 -1.50 0.45 0.87
C ALA A 62 -1.78 1.84 1.47
N LYS A 63 -2.60 2.67 0.81
CA LYS A 63 -3.06 3.96 1.34
C LYS A 63 -4.34 3.88 2.17
N ASP A 64 -4.94 2.70 2.33
CA ASP A 64 -6.11 2.55 3.19
C ASP A 64 -5.78 3.05 4.62
N PRO A 65 -6.57 3.99 5.18
CA PRO A 65 -6.39 4.48 6.54
C PRO A 65 -6.35 3.39 7.62
N LEU A 66 -6.94 2.21 7.36
CA LEU A 66 -6.90 1.05 8.24
C LEU A 66 -5.50 0.44 8.38
N TYR A 67 -4.60 0.69 7.43
CA TYR A 67 -3.25 0.10 7.40
C TYR A 67 -2.15 1.00 7.95
N VAL A 68 -2.48 2.16 8.55
CA VAL A 68 -1.47 3.03 9.16
C VAL A 68 -0.85 2.34 10.39
N PRO A 69 0.46 1.99 10.38
CA PRO A 69 1.03 1.03 11.33
C PRO A 69 1.52 1.66 12.65
N ILE A 70 0.71 2.55 13.25
CA ILE A 70 1.11 3.40 14.39
C ILE A 70 1.69 2.58 15.55
N ASN A 71 1.05 1.48 15.92
CA ASN A 71 1.46 0.68 17.08
C ASN A 71 2.72 -0.15 16.80
N LEU A 72 2.87 -0.71 15.60
CA LEU A 72 4.08 -1.45 15.21
C LEU A 72 5.31 -0.54 15.20
N VAL A 73 5.15 0.66 14.62
CA VAL A 73 6.20 1.67 14.57
C VAL A 73 6.58 2.16 15.97
N LYS A 74 5.61 2.37 16.87
CA LYS A 74 5.89 2.72 18.28
C LYS A 74 6.67 1.63 19.02
N ASN A 75 6.52 0.37 18.62
CA ASN A 75 7.20 -0.78 19.22
C ASN A 75 8.53 -1.14 18.52
N GLY A 76 9.09 -0.24 17.71
CA GLY A 76 10.43 -0.41 17.14
C GLY A 76 10.48 -1.23 15.85
N VAL A 77 9.36 -1.38 15.14
CA VAL A 77 9.32 -2.08 13.84
C VAL A 77 9.33 -1.04 12.71
N ILE A 78 10.20 -1.24 11.70
CA ILE A 78 10.08 -0.53 10.43
C ILE A 78 8.98 -1.24 9.63
N VAL A 79 7.95 -0.52 9.22
CA VAL A 79 6.86 -1.09 8.43
C VAL A 79 6.90 -0.53 7.02
N VAL A 80 6.88 -1.42 6.04
CA VAL A 80 6.78 -1.10 4.62
C VAL A 80 5.43 -1.58 4.12
N THR A 81 4.59 -0.68 3.61
CA THR A 81 3.36 -1.03 2.87
C THR A 81 3.57 -0.73 1.39
N LEU A 82 2.93 -1.47 0.50
CA LEU A 82 3.09 -1.27 -0.95
C LEU A 82 1.80 -1.55 -1.72
N ASP A 83 1.66 -0.87 -2.84
CA ASP A 83 0.64 -1.17 -3.85
C ASP A 83 1.23 -2.08 -4.92
N TYR A 84 0.41 -3.03 -5.39
CA TYR A 84 0.72 -3.93 -6.50
C TYR A 84 -0.42 -3.87 -7.52
N ARG A 85 -0.11 -4.10 -8.81
CA ARG A 85 -1.13 -4.06 -9.86
C ARG A 85 -2.23 -5.08 -9.59
N LEU A 86 -3.46 -4.70 -9.90
CA LEU A 86 -4.68 -5.47 -9.62
C LEU A 86 -5.38 -5.89 -10.91
N GLY A 87 -6.30 -6.84 -10.80
CA GLY A 87 -7.15 -7.31 -11.89
C GLY A 87 -6.36 -7.76 -13.12
N SER A 88 -6.88 -7.47 -14.31
CA SER A 88 -6.21 -7.82 -15.57
C SER A 88 -4.89 -7.09 -15.78
N LEU A 89 -4.73 -5.87 -15.22
CA LEU A 89 -3.47 -5.12 -15.35
C LEU A 89 -2.31 -5.77 -14.57
N GLY A 90 -2.62 -6.55 -13.52
CA GLY A 90 -1.63 -7.29 -12.73
C GLY A 90 -1.55 -8.78 -13.06
N PHE A 91 -2.65 -9.40 -13.48
CA PHE A 91 -2.80 -10.85 -13.48
C PHE A 91 -3.45 -11.42 -14.75
N LEU A 92 -3.47 -10.68 -15.86
CA LEU A 92 -3.90 -11.23 -17.14
C LEU A 92 -2.94 -12.34 -17.61
N LEU A 93 -3.48 -13.53 -17.83
CA LEU A 93 -2.80 -14.60 -18.54
C LEU A 93 -3.47 -14.80 -19.90
N ALA A 94 -2.73 -14.54 -20.98
CA ALA A 94 -3.11 -14.94 -22.32
C ALA A 94 -2.36 -16.22 -22.69
N ARG A 95 -3.07 -17.24 -23.16
CA ARG A 95 -2.46 -18.43 -23.77
C ARG A 95 -2.49 -18.27 -25.29
N ASN A 96 -1.39 -18.63 -25.92
CA ASN A 96 -1.28 -18.77 -27.37
C ASN A 96 -1.73 -20.16 -27.81
#